data_AF-A0A2A2JUI4-F1
#
_entry.id   AF-A0A2A2JUI4-F1
#
_cell.length_a   1.000
_cell.length_b   1.000
_cell.length_c   1.000
_cell.angle_alpha   90.00
_cell.angle_beta   90.00
_cell.angle_gamma   90.00
#
_symmetry.space_group_name_H-M   'P 1'
#
loop_
_entity.id
_entity.type
_entity.pdbx_description
1 polymer ?
#
loop_
_entity_poly.entity_id
_entity_poly.type
_entity_poly.pdbx_seq_one_letter_code
_entity_poly.pdbx_strand_id
1 'polypeptide(L)'
;MIVLVTILYIFFKMLQAMKDIGISMSFRSKRLQIQYFRALTLQFFVPLGTAFIPVGIYYFCPLFGIELGIYSNIIVISFSFQLLFDGCITLFIITDYRRAVLKTMQNVVHFCIRRQVFRSSKVQANASNFTAKSERTI
;
A
#
# COMPACT_ATOMS: atom_id res chain seq x y z
N MET A 1 -16.79 -22.04 6.19
CA MET A 1 -15.78 -22.83 6.94
C MET A 1 -14.72 -23.46 6.03
N ILE A 2 -15.09 -24.20 4.97
CA ILE A 2 -14.13 -24.86 4.06
C ILE A 2 -13.08 -23.90 3.45
N VAL A 3 -13.51 -22.73 2.99
CA VAL A 3 -12.62 -21.69 2.41
C VAL A 3 -11.65 -21.13 3.45
N LEU A 4 -12.10 -20.98 4.69
CA LEU A 4 -11.29 -20.50 5.81
C LEU A 4 -10.21 -21.53 6.18
N VAL A 5 -10.56 -22.82 6.19
CA VAL A 5 -9.62 -23.92 6.44
C VAL A 5 -8.58 -24.02 5.33
N THR A 6 -8.97 -23.85 4.06
CA THR A 6 -8.03 -23.87 2.93
C THR A 6 -7.09 -22.66 2.93
N ILE A 7 -7.61 -21.47 3.21
CA ILE A 7 -6.79 -20.25 3.35
C ILE A 7 -5.80 -20.44 4.51
N LEU A 8 -6.23 -20.91 5.68
CA LEU A 8 -5.36 -21.18 6.81
C LEU A 8 -4.32 -22.27 6.51
N TYR A 9 -4.70 -23.33 5.80
CA TYR A 9 -3.78 -24.40 5.42
C TYR A 9 -2.69 -23.90 4.47
N ILE A 10 -3.06 -23.16 3.43
CA ILE A 10 -2.11 -22.55 2.48
C ILE A 10 -1.25 -21.52 3.20
N PHE A 11 -1.83 -20.74 4.13
CA PHE A 11 -1.14 -19.77 4.98
C PHE A 11 -0.05 -20.44 5.83
N PHE A 12 -0.38 -21.49 6.58
CA PHE A 12 0.58 -22.24 7.37
C PHE A 12 1.68 -22.88 6.51
N LYS A 13 1.31 -23.47 5.37
CA LYS A 13 2.26 -24.05 4.42
C LYS A 13 3.22 -23.00 3.84
N MET A 14 2.72 -21.80 3.55
CA MET A 14 3.51 -20.69 3.02
C MET A 14 4.44 -20.10 4.10
N LEU A 15 4.00 -20.05 5.36
CA LEU A 15 4.85 -19.70 6.50
C LEU A 15 5.99 -20.71 6.71
N GLN A 16 5.68 -21.99 6.59
CA GLN A 16 6.66 -23.06 6.76
C GLN A 16 7.68 -23.06 5.62
N ALA A 17 7.22 -22.93 4.37
CA ALA A 17 8.09 -22.75 3.22
C ALA A 17 8.99 -21.51 3.34
N MET A 18 8.47 -20.38 3.86
CA MET A 18 9.27 -19.17 4.13
C MET A 18 10.33 -19.37 5.22
N LYS A 19 10.13 -20.32 6.12
CA LYS A 19 11.10 -20.67 7.17
C LYS A 19 12.24 -21.53 6.58
N ASP A 20 11.89 -22.51 5.74
CA ASP A 20 12.85 -23.40 5.06
C ASP A 20 13.67 -22.70 3.96
N ILE A 21 13.06 -21.78 3.21
CA ILE A 21 13.72 -21.00 2.15
C ILE A 21 14.73 -19.96 2.71
N GLY A 22 14.85 -19.84 4.04
CA GLY A 22 15.82 -18.97 4.72
C GLY A 22 17.29 -19.19 4.32
N ILE A 23 17.61 -20.27 3.60
CA ILE A 23 18.96 -20.61 3.18
C ILE A 23 19.26 -20.23 1.71
N SER A 24 18.27 -20.04 0.81
CA SER A 24 18.55 -19.97 -0.65
C SER A 24 17.98 -18.77 -1.44
N MET A 25 17.23 -17.84 -0.84
CA MET A 25 16.57 -16.74 -1.58
C MET A 25 16.93 -15.34 -1.06
N SER A 26 16.87 -14.35 -1.97
CA SER A 26 17.25 -12.97 -1.65
C SER A 26 16.40 -12.38 -0.52
N PHE A 27 17.07 -11.82 0.50
CA PHE A 27 16.46 -11.19 1.68
C PHE A 27 15.37 -10.16 1.34
N ARG A 28 15.48 -9.50 0.19
CA ARG A 28 14.57 -8.44 -0.26
C ARG A 28 13.18 -8.96 -0.63
N SER A 29 13.09 -10.08 -1.35
CA SER A 29 11.82 -10.66 -1.81
C SER A 29 11.05 -11.31 -0.66
N LYS A 30 11.75 -11.97 0.26
CA LYS A 30 11.16 -12.61 1.46
C LYS A 30 10.44 -11.60 2.35
N ARG A 31 11.09 -10.47 2.59
CA ARG A 31 10.55 -9.42 3.47
C ARG A 31 9.26 -8.82 2.91
N LEU A 32 9.22 -8.63 1.60
CA LEU A 32 8.04 -8.13 0.90
C LEU A 32 6.87 -9.13 0.98
N GLN A 33 7.14 -10.41 0.71
CA GLN A 33 6.12 -11.46 0.75
C GLN A 33 5.53 -11.65 2.16
N ILE A 34 6.34 -11.59 3.21
CA ILE A 34 5.86 -11.74 4.59
C ILE A 34 5.04 -10.51 5.06
N GLN A 35 5.36 -9.34 4.52
CA GLN A 35 4.61 -8.11 4.81
C GLN A 35 3.24 -8.11 4.14
N TYR A 36 3.19 -8.49 2.86
CA TYR A 36 1.92 -8.68 2.15
C TYR A 36 1.02 -9.67 2.85
N PHE A 37 1.61 -10.77 3.29
CA PHE A 37 0.89 -11.81 4.01
C PHE A 37 0.32 -11.32 5.34
N ARG A 38 1.12 -10.62 6.14
CA ARG A 38 0.68 -10.03 7.41
C ARG A 38 -0.39 -8.95 7.21
N ALA A 39 -0.28 -8.14 6.16
CA ALA A 39 -1.30 -7.16 5.78
C ALA A 39 -2.61 -7.86 5.43
N LEU A 40 -2.55 -8.86 4.54
CA LEU A 40 -3.70 -9.65 4.10
C LEU A 40 -4.41 -10.34 5.26
N THR A 41 -3.66 -10.84 6.25
CA THR A 41 -4.23 -11.41 7.48
C THR A 41 -4.98 -10.37 8.29
N LEU A 42 -4.36 -9.24 8.60
CA LEU A 42 -5.00 -8.21 9.42
C LEU A 42 -6.23 -7.63 8.72
N GLN A 43 -6.10 -7.36 7.42
CA GLN A 43 -7.15 -6.89 6.52
C GLN A 43 -8.33 -7.85 6.43
N PHE A 44 -8.13 -9.16 6.62
CA PHE A 44 -9.23 -10.13 6.62
C PHE A 44 -9.90 -10.24 7.99
N PHE A 45 -9.12 -10.22 9.08
CA PHE A 45 -9.65 -10.30 10.44
C PHE A 45 -10.48 -9.08 10.84
N VAL A 46 -10.13 -7.88 10.35
CA VAL A 46 -10.83 -6.63 10.66
C VAL A 46 -12.29 -6.62 10.20
N PRO A 47 -12.64 -6.89 8.93
CA PRO A 47 -14.03 -7.03 8.50
C PRO A 47 -14.70 -8.27 9.11
N LEU A 48 -13.98 -9.34 9.42
CA LEU A 48 -14.57 -10.49 10.13
C LEU A 48 -15.03 -10.15 11.55
N GLY A 49 -14.29 -9.35 12.31
CA GLY A 49 -14.75 -8.89 13.62
C GLY A 49 -15.77 -7.75 13.50
N THR A 50 -15.48 -6.79 12.63
CA THR A 50 -16.18 -5.50 12.58
C THR A 50 -17.44 -5.54 11.72
N ALA A 51 -17.51 -6.37 10.67
CA ALA A 51 -18.71 -6.50 9.82
C ALA A 51 -19.72 -7.52 10.36
N PHE A 52 -19.29 -8.48 11.19
CA PHE A 52 -20.22 -9.35 11.92
C PHE A 52 -21.08 -8.57 12.92
N ILE A 53 -20.56 -7.48 13.48
CA ILE A 53 -21.30 -6.61 14.41
C ILE A 53 -22.52 -5.93 13.75
N PRO A 54 -22.40 -5.14 12.66
CA PRO A 54 -23.53 -4.48 12.02
C PRO A 54 -24.48 -5.49 11.37
N VAL A 55 -23.97 -6.59 10.81
CA VAL A 55 -24.83 -7.66 10.27
C VAL A 55 -25.59 -8.36 11.40
N GLY A 56 -24.95 -8.62 12.53
CA GLY A 56 -25.61 -9.16 13.72
C GLY A 56 -26.70 -8.24 14.23
N ILE A 57 -26.39 -6.95 14.43
CA ILE A 57 -27.36 -5.94 14.87
C ILE A 57 -28.52 -5.82 13.89
N TYR A 58 -28.26 -5.84 12.58
CA TYR A 58 -29.29 -5.83 11.54
C TYR A 58 -30.21 -7.06 11.61
N TYR A 59 -29.65 -8.23 11.93
CA TYR A 59 -30.43 -9.47 12.06
C TYR A 59 -31.25 -9.52 13.36
N PHE A 60 -30.76 -8.92 14.45
CA PHE A 60 -31.50 -8.81 15.71
C PHE A 60 -32.58 -7.72 15.69
N CYS A 61 -32.42 -6.65 14.92
CA CYS A 61 -33.37 -5.54 14.79
C CYS A 61 -34.81 -5.95 14.42
N PRO A 62 -35.06 -6.82 13.41
CA PRO A 62 -36.41 -7.26 13.07
C PRO A 62 -37.05 -8.15 14.14
N LEU A 63 -36.26 -8.80 15.01
CA LEU A 63 -36.79 -9.61 16.12
C LEU A 63 -37.37 -8.76 17.26
N PHE A 64 -36.96 -7.49 17.37
CA PHE A 64 -37.48 -6.54 18.37
C PHE A 64 -38.60 -5.64 17.83
N GLY A 65 -39.03 -5.81 16.58
CA GLY A 65 -40.13 -5.05 15.99
C GLY A 65 -39.80 -3.59 15.66
N ILE A 66 -38.51 -3.26 15.46
CA ILE A 66 -38.05 -1.89 15.17
C ILE A 66 -38.00 -1.65 13.66
N GLU A 67 -38.60 -0.55 13.20
CA GLU A 67 -38.63 -0.11 11.80
C GLU A 67 -37.21 0.09 11.23
N LEU A 68 -36.86 -0.69 10.19
CA LEU A 68 -35.50 -0.84 9.63
C LEU A 68 -34.95 0.38 8.87
N GLY A 69 -35.71 1.47 8.76
CA GLY A 69 -35.39 2.62 7.91
C GLY A 69 -34.05 3.29 8.25
N ILE A 70 -33.81 3.62 9.52
CA ILE A 70 -32.58 4.28 9.98
C ILE A 70 -31.36 3.35 9.94
N TYR A 71 -31.54 2.05 10.21
CA TYR A 71 -30.45 1.08 10.32
C TYR A 71 -29.77 0.79 8.98
N SER A 72 -30.53 0.84 7.88
CA SER A 72 -29.99 0.66 6.53
C SER A 72 -28.90 1.69 6.20
N ASN A 73 -29.09 2.97 6.57
CA ASN A 73 -28.12 4.03 6.34
C ASN A 73 -26.83 3.82 7.16
N ILE A 74 -26.96 3.37 8.41
CA ILE A 74 -25.82 3.16 9.31
C ILE A 74 -24.89 2.04 8.77
N ILE A 75 -25.45 0.99 8.18
CA ILE A 75 -24.68 -0.10 7.59
C ILE A 75 -23.87 0.39 6.38
N VAL A 76 -24.48 1.20 5.50
CA VAL A 76 -23.81 1.75 4.31
C VAL A 76 -22.63 2.65 4.69
N ILE A 77 -22.82 3.49 5.71
CA ILE A 77 -21.76 4.34 6.25
C ILE A 77 -20.63 3.49 6.85
N SER A 78 -20.97 2.45 7.63
CA SER A 78 -20.00 1.55 8.25
C SER A 78 -19.16 0.78 7.21
N PHE A 79 -19.79 0.36 6.12
CA PHE A 79 -19.11 -0.32 5.01
C PHE A 79 -18.09 0.59 4.31
N SER A 80 -18.45 1.87 4.15
CA SER A 80 -17.56 2.89 3.58
C SER A 80 -16.32 3.12 4.46
N PHE A 81 -16.50 3.14 5.79
CA PHE A 81 -15.38 3.23 6.73
C PHE A 81 -14.48 2.00 6.69
N GLN A 82 -15.05 0.81 6.54
CA GLN A 82 -14.26 -0.43 6.48
C GLN A 82 -13.29 -0.45 5.29
N LEU A 83 -13.67 0.12 4.14
CA LEU A 83 -12.77 0.31 2.99
C LEU A 83 -11.65 1.32 3.27
N LEU A 84 -11.94 2.39 4.00
CA LEU A 84 -10.95 3.40 4.40
C LEU A 84 -9.96 2.85 5.43
N PHE A 85 -10.45 2.12 6.43
CA PHE A 85 -9.63 1.47 7.45
C PHE A 85 -8.72 0.41 6.86
N ASP A 86 -9.22 -0.35 5.88
CA ASP A 86 -8.41 -1.33 5.17
C ASP A 86 -7.17 -0.71 4.51
N GLY A 87 -7.36 0.41 3.80
CA GLY A 87 -6.26 1.21 3.25
C GLY A 87 -5.31 1.75 4.33
N CYS A 88 -5.85 2.32 5.40
CA CYS A 88 -5.05 2.87 6.51
C CYS A 88 -4.21 1.81 7.22
N ILE A 89 -4.78 0.64 7.51
CA ILE A 89 -4.12 -0.47 8.19
C ILE A 89 -2.99 -1.04 7.32
N THR A 90 -3.26 -1.23 6.03
CA THR A 90 -2.28 -1.69 5.06
C THR A 90 -1.14 -0.68 4.92
N LEU A 91 -1.43 0.62 4.91
CA LEU A 91 -0.40 1.67 4.90
C LEU A 91 0.41 1.73 6.20
N PHE A 92 -0.20 1.42 7.35
CA PHE A 92 0.48 1.44 8.65
C PHE A 92 1.40 0.22 8.85
N ILE A 93 0.97 -0.97 8.44
CA ILE A 93 1.72 -2.23 8.59
C ILE A 93 2.97 -2.25 7.70
N ILE A 94 2.93 -1.52 6.59
CA ILE A 94 4.00 -1.39 5.60
C ILE A 94 4.98 -0.26 6.01
N THR A 95 5.43 -0.27 7.26
CA THR A 95 6.39 0.73 7.80
C THR A 95 7.75 0.69 7.08
N ASP A 96 8.07 -0.43 6.45
CA ASP A 96 9.26 -0.59 5.62
C ASP A 96 9.20 0.09 4.27
N TYR A 97 8.00 0.40 3.78
CA TYR A 97 7.85 1.19 2.58
C TYR A 97 8.16 2.65 2.87
N ARG A 98 7.95 3.17 4.09
CA ARG A 98 8.48 4.49 4.44
C ARG A 98 10.00 4.54 4.34
N ARG A 99 10.74 3.56 4.88
CA ARG A 99 12.21 3.52 4.75
C ARG A 99 12.67 3.25 3.32
N ALA A 100 11.98 2.38 2.59
CA ALA A 100 12.29 2.10 1.19
C ALA A 100 12.01 3.33 0.31
N VAL A 101 10.85 3.97 0.46
CA VAL A 101 10.47 5.19 -0.26
C VAL A 101 11.37 6.35 0.13
N LEU A 102 11.74 6.57 1.39
CA LEU A 102 12.73 7.60 1.74
C LEU A 102 14.07 7.37 1.04
N LYS A 103 14.57 6.13 1.00
CA LYS A 103 15.79 5.79 0.26
C LYS A 103 15.61 5.96 -1.26
N THR A 104 14.49 5.54 -1.82
CA THR A 104 14.22 5.67 -3.26
C THR A 104 14.01 7.13 -3.65
N MET A 105 13.32 7.92 -2.84
CA MET A 105 13.12 9.36 -3.04
C MET A 105 14.43 10.13 -2.91
N GLN A 106 15.30 9.79 -1.95
CA GLN A 106 16.65 10.36 -1.89
C GLN A 106 17.47 10.03 -3.14
N ASN A 107 17.42 8.78 -3.62
CA ASN A 107 18.11 8.39 -4.85
C ASN A 107 17.53 9.07 -6.10
N VAL A 108 16.21 9.20 -6.20
CA VAL A 108 15.53 9.87 -7.33
C VAL A 108 15.79 11.38 -7.29
N VAL A 109 15.75 12.02 -6.10
CA VAL A 109 16.10 13.44 -5.93
C VAL A 109 17.56 13.67 -6.29
N HIS A 110 18.48 12.83 -5.82
CA HIS A 110 19.90 12.92 -6.20
C HIS A 110 20.11 12.73 -7.70
N PHE A 111 19.35 11.83 -8.33
CA PHE A 111 19.38 11.62 -9.78
C PHE A 111 18.77 12.80 -10.57
N CYS A 112 17.67 13.38 -10.09
CA CYS A 112 17.05 14.58 -10.67
C CYS A 112 17.95 15.81 -10.53
N ILE A 113 18.58 16.01 -9.37
CA ILE A 113 19.56 17.09 -9.16
C ILE A 113 20.76 16.92 -10.09
N ARG A 114 21.31 15.70 -10.19
CA ARG A 114 22.39 15.42 -11.16
C ARG A 114 21.97 15.68 -12.61
N ARG A 115 20.74 15.33 -13.00
CA ARG A 115 20.23 15.60 -14.35
C ARG A 115 19.97 17.09 -14.60
N GLN A 116 19.50 17.84 -13.62
CA GLN A 116 19.29 19.28 -13.74
C GLN A 116 20.61 20.04 -13.87
N VAL A 117 21.64 19.68 -13.11
CA VAL A 117 23.00 20.26 -13.26
C VAL A 117 23.55 20.01 -14.66
N PHE A 118 23.42 18.78 -15.19
CA PHE A 118 23.91 18.45 -16.54
C PHE A 118 23.13 19.16 -17.66
N ARG A 119 21.83 19.40 -17.46
CA ARG A 119 20.98 20.15 -18.39
C ARG A 119 21.27 21.65 -18.33
N SER A 120 21.62 22.19 -17.16
CA SER A 120 22.03 23.59 -16.99
C SER A 120 23.36 23.89 -17.70
N SER A 121 24.36 23.01 -17.61
CA SER A 121 25.63 23.16 -18.35
C SER A 121 25.46 23.16 -19.87
N LYS A 122 24.49 22.41 -20.42
CA LYS A 122 24.21 22.41 -21.88
C LYS A 122 23.45 23.66 -22.33
N VAL A 123 22.58 24.22 -21.49
CA VAL A 123 21.86 25.47 -21.80
C VAL A 123 22.81 26.66 -21.78
N GLN A 124 23.75 26.72 -20.82
CA GLN A 124 24.76 27.79 -20.74
C GLN A 124 25.73 27.74 -21.93
N ALA A 125 26.16 26.55 -22.34
CA ALA A 125 27.03 26.38 -23.51
C ALA A 125 26.32 26.74 -24.83
N ASN A 126 25.00 26.55 -24.94
CA ASN A 126 24.27 26.91 -26.15
C ASN A 126 24.00 28.43 -26.23
N ALA A 127 23.84 29.10 -25.08
CA ALA A 127 23.66 30.55 -25.00
C ALA A 127 24.93 31.33 -25.37
N SER A 128 26.12 30.88 -24.95
CA SER A 128 27.40 31.52 -25.29
C SER A 128 27.79 31.34 -26.77
N ASN A 129 27.41 30.21 -27.38
CA ASN A 129 27.59 30.00 -28.82
C ASN A 129 26.64 30.85 -29.67
N PHE A 130 25.49 31.26 -29.13
CA PHE A 130 24.55 32.15 -29.81
C PHE A 130 25.01 33.61 -29.78
N THR A 131 25.54 34.09 -28.64
CA THR A 131 26.11 35.44 -28.53
C THR A 131 27.34 35.63 -29.41
N ALA A 132 28.23 34.63 -29.48
CA ALA A 132 29.43 34.68 -30.35
C ALA A 132 29.12 34.60 -31.86
N LYS A 133 27.92 34.13 -32.25
CA LYS A 133 27.47 34.12 -33.63
C LYS A 133 26.79 35.44 -34.02
N SER A 134 26.08 36.07 -33.09
CA SER A 134 25.46 37.39 -33.29
C SER A 134 26.50 38.50 -33.50
N GLU A 135 27.65 38.42 -32.84
CA GLU A 135 28.74 39.41 -32.96
C GLU A 135 29.57 39.26 -34.25
N ARG A 136 29.43 38.13 -34.97
CA ARG A 136 30.16 37.83 -36.22
C ARG A 136 29.36 38.14 -37.48
N THR A 137 28.14 38.68 -37.34
CA THR A 137 27.21 38.99 -38.43
C THR A 137 26.95 40.50 -38.55
N ILE A 138 27.73 41.32 -37.85
CA ILE A 138 27.77 42.79 -37.95
C ILE A 138 29.11 43.17 -38.56
#